data_AF-A0A7S3M297-F1
#
_entry.id   AF-A0A7S3M297-F1
#
_cell.length_a   1.000
_cell.length_b   1.000
_cell.length_c   1.000
_cell.angle_alpha   90.00
_cell.angle_beta   90.00
_cell.angle_gamma   90.00
#
_symmetry.space_group_name_H-M   'P 1'
#
loop_
_entity.id
_entity.type
_entity.pdbx_description
1 polymer ?
#
loop_
_entity_poly.entity_id
_entity_poly.type
_entity_poly.pdbx_seq_one_letter_code
_entity_poly.pdbx_strand_id
1 'polypeptide(L)'
;EGKWTIVLSRSTEINAFVSGVSPRKIFVYEGLIRRLDLSEDELAMILGHELSHVILGHTEELIPVSAIILGTQLVMMSLVDPLGLGSFIFDQVVSQMGKYMTASYSRAHEHEADELGLLLTSMACFDIAAGALVHGKLDHASGHRETQLTDSHPS
;
A
#
# COMPACT_ATOMS: atom_id res chain seq x y z
N GLU A 1 6.42 19.82 10.92
CA GLU A 1 5.25 19.13 10.33
C GLU A 1 5.47 19.00 8.82
N GLY A 2 5.24 17.81 8.23
CA GLY A 2 5.45 17.57 6.79
C GLY A 2 4.18 17.73 5.96
N LYS A 3 4.29 17.86 4.63
CA LYS A 3 3.12 17.85 3.74
C LYS A 3 2.78 16.43 3.31
N TRP A 4 1.49 16.09 3.25
CA TRP A 4 1.03 14.88 2.58
C TRP A 4 1.14 15.04 1.07
N THR A 5 1.57 14.00 0.37
CA THR A 5 1.76 14.03 -1.09
C THR A 5 1.11 12.80 -1.71
N ILE A 6 0.29 13.02 -2.74
CA ILE A 6 -0.21 11.95 -3.60
C ILE A 6 0.77 11.79 -4.76
N VAL A 7 1.25 10.57 -4.97
CA VAL A 7 2.21 10.23 -6.02
C VAL A 7 1.51 9.37 -7.06
N LEU A 8 1.32 9.92 -8.26
CA LEU A 8 0.78 9.17 -9.40
C LEU A 8 1.89 8.35 -10.06
N SER A 9 1.75 7.03 -10.06
CA SER A 9 2.65 6.09 -10.73
C SER A 9 2.07 5.68 -12.09
N ARG A 10 2.90 5.60 -13.13
CA ARG A 10 2.51 5.24 -14.51
C ARG A 10 2.21 3.75 -14.72
N SER A 11 1.82 3.04 -13.66
CA SER A 11 1.43 1.63 -13.76
C SER A 11 0.03 1.50 -14.34
N THR A 12 -0.18 0.54 -15.24
CA THR A 12 -1.49 0.18 -15.79
C THR A 12 -2.30 -0.76 -14.87
N GLU A 13 -1.68 -1.20 -13.77
CA GLU A 13 -2.34 -2.01 -12.74
C GLU A 13 -3.31 -1.16 -11.92
N ILE A 14 -4.32 -1.82 -11.37
CA ILE A 14 -5.30 -1.23 -10.47
C ILE A 14 -4.75 -1.36 -9.06
N ASN A 15 -4.21 -0.27 -8.51
CA ASN A 15 -3.71 -0.24 -7.15
C ASN A 15 -3.62 1.19 -6.57
N ALA A 16 -3.72 1.29 -5.24
CA ALA A 16 -3.25 2.40 -4.43
C ALA A 16 -2.66 1.82 -3.14
N PHE A 17 -1.63 2.45 -2.59
CA PHE A 17 -1.06 1.98 -1.33
C PHE A 17 -0.33 3.08 -0.56
N VAL A 18 -0.21 2.87 0.74
CA VAL A 18 0.72 3.56 1.63
C VAL A 18 1.86 2.65 2.04
N SER A 19 3.02 3.23 2.34
CA SER A 19 4.19 2.47 2.80
C SER A 19 4.83 3.17 3.99
N GLY A 20 5.08 2.40 5.07
CA GLY A 20 5.79 2.89 6.25
C GLY A 20 7.21 3.38 5.95
N VAL A 21 7.82 2.90 4.86
CA VAL A 21 9.16 3.35 4.41
C VAL A 21 9.12 4.75 3.78
N SER A 22 7.97 5.15 3.24
CA SER A 22 7.75 6.44 2.59
C SER A 22 6.69 7.24 3.35
N PRO A 23 7.03 7.80 4.52
CA PRO A 23 6.05 8.46 5.36
C PRO A 23 5.40 9.64 4.62
N ARG A 24 4.09 9.83 4.83
CA ARG A 24 3.27 10.92 4.29
C ARG A 24 3.11 10.91 2.76
N LYS A 25 3.27 9.76 2.13
CA LYS A 25 2.99 9.57 0.70
C LYS A 25 1.92 8.50 0.51
N ILE A 26 0.96 8.82 -0.36
CA ILE A 26 -0.01 7.85 -0.89
C ILE A 26 0.34 7.64 -2.35
N PHE A 27 0.58 6.40 -2.74
CA PHE A 27 0.87 6.03 -4.12
C PHE A 27 -0.41 5.60 -4.81
N VAL A 28 -0.70 6.17 -5.97
CA VAL A 28 -1.89 5.86 -6.77
C VAL A 28 -1.44 5.45 -8.16
N TYR A 29 -1.92 4.32 -8.67
CA TYR A 29 -1.59 3.88 -10.01
C TYR A 29 -2.52 4.51 -11.05
N GLU A 30 -1.95 4.87 -12.20
CA GLU A 30 -2.71 5.43 -13.33
C GLU A 30 -3.80 4.47 -13.81
N GLY A 31 -3.59 3.16 -13.70
CA GLY A 31 -4.58 2.14 -13.99
C GLY A 31 -5.83 2.21 -13.10
N LEU A 32 -5.68 2.55 -11.81
CA LEU A 32 -6.82 2.76 -10.90
C LEU A 32 -7.75 3.85 -11.44
N ILE A 33 -7.16 5.00 -11.82
CA ILE A 33 -7.92 6.15 -12.30
C ILE A 33 -8.52 5.90 -13.69
N ARG A 34 -7.74 5.32 -14.61
CA ARG A 34 -8.15 5.20 -16.02
C ARG A 34 -9.08 4.02 -16.30
N ARG A 35 -9.08 2.98 -15.46
CA ARG A 35 -9.80 1.73 -15.77
C ARG A 35 -11.13 1.60 -15.04
N LEU A 36 -11.29 2.25 -13.88
CA LEU A 36 -12.46 2.10 -13.03
C LEU A 36 -13.49 3.23 -13.16
N ASP A 37 -13.17 4.31 -13.89
CA ASP A 37 -14.03 5.49 -14.05
C ASP A 37 -14.65 5.92 -12.70
N LEU A 38 -13.76 6.20 -11.75
CA LEU A 38 -14.14 6.47 -10.35
C LEU A 38 -14.74 7.87 -10.22
N SER A 39 -15.81 7.98 -9.42
CA SER A 39 -16.27 9.27 -8.91
C SER A 39 -15.28 9.83 -7.89
N GLU A 40 -15.42 11.12 -7.57
CA GLU A 40 -14.63 11.73 -6.49
C GLU A 40 -14.90 11.06 -5.14
N ASP A 41 -16.14 10.63 -4.88
CA ASP A 41 -16.53 9.92 -3.64
C ASP A 41 -15.88 8.53 -3.55
N GLU A 42 -15.82 7.79 -4.66
CA GLU A 42 -15.18 6.47 -4.72
C GLU A 42 -13.66 6.57 -4.58
N LEU A 43 -13.04 7.58 -5.22
CA LEU A 43 -11.63 7.84 -5.03
C LEU A 43 -11.32 8.29 -3.60
N ALA A 44 -12.16 9.14 -3.01
CA ALA A 44 -12.02 9.56 -1.63
C ALA A 44 -12.11 8.38 -0.65
N MET A 45 -13.01 7.42 -0.91
CA MET A 45 -13.11 6.21 -0.11
C MET A 45 -11.82 5.38 -0.14
N ILE A 46 -11.25 5.14 -1.33
CA ILE A 46 -9.96 4.43 -1.46
C ILE A 46 -8.86 5.18 -0.71
N LEU A 47 -8.72 6.49 -0.91
CA LEU A 47 -7.69 7.28 -0.24
C LEU A 47 -7.89 7.37 1.27
N GLY A 48 -9.14 7.39 1.74
CA GLY A 48 -9.51 7.36 3.15
C GLY A 48 -9.08 6.06 3.81
N HIS A 49 -9.37 4.92 3.16
CA HIS A 49 -8.92 3.60 3.58
C HIS A 49 -7.37 3.52 3.67
N GLU A 50 -6.65 3.95 2.63
CA GLU A 50 -5.19 3.98 2.63
C GLU A 50 -4.61 4.86 3.74
N LEU A 51 -5.23 6.02 3.99
CA LEU A 51 -4.81 6.91 5.06
C LEU A 51 -5.04 6.28 6.45
N SER A 52 -6.11 5.51 6.62
CA SER A 52 -6.39 4.78 7.85
C SER A 52 -5.29 3.78 8.20
N HIS A 53 -4.75 3.04 7.22
CA HIS A 53 -3.62 2.14 7.46
C HIS A 53 -2.40 2.85 8.03
N VAL A 54 -2.14 4.10 7.64
CA VAL A 54 -1.05 4.89 8.21
C VAL A 54 -1.38 5.38 9.61
N ILE A 55 -2.60 5.89 9.83
CA ILE A 55 -3.02 6.44 11.12
C ILE A 55 -3.04 5.35 12.20
N LEU A 56 -3.47 4.14 11.84
CA LEU A 56 -3.55 2.98 12.73
C LEU A 56 -2.21 2.23 12.88
N GLY A 57 -1.21 2.56 12.07
CA GLY A 57 0.13 1.96 12.15
C GLY A 57 0.27 0.60 11.44
N HIS A 58 -0.74 0.14 10.70
CA HIS A 58 -0.71 -1.15 10.00
C HIS A 58 0.49 -1.28 9.04
N THR A 59 0.90 -0.17 8.41
CA THR A 59 2.06 -0.17 7.50
C THR A 59 3.40 -0.48 8.19
N GLU A 60 3.51 -0.18 9.48
CA GLU A 60 4.72 -0.44 10.28
C GLU A 60 4.75 -1.90 10.77
N GLU A 61 3.58 -2.53 10.93
CA GLU A 61 3.47 -3.94 11.29
C GLU A 61 3.83 -4.87 10.13
N LEU A 62 3.62 -4.43 8.89
CA LEU A 62 4.02 -5.17 7.69
C LEU A 62 5.54 -5.32 7.54
N ILE A 63 6.34 -4.34 7.99
CA ILE A 63 7.81 -4.39 7.91
C ILE A 63 8.39 -4.31 9.32
N PRO A 64 8.76 -5.46 9.93
CA PRO A 64 9.30 -5.43 11.27
C PRO A 64 10.62 -4.67 11.30
N VAL A 65 10.83 -3.81 12.32
CA VAL A 65 12.05 -3.02 12.51
C VAL A 65 13.31 -3.90 12.47
N SER A 66 13.22 -5.14 12.96
CA SER A 66 14.29 -6.13 12.88
C SER A 66 14.70 -6.48 11.45
N ALA A 67 13.75 -6.54 10.50
CA ALA A 67 14.04 -6.77 9.08
C ALA A 67 14.73 -5.57 8.44
N ILE A 68 14.36 -4.34 8.82
CA ILE A 68 15.03 -3.11 8.36
C ILE A 68 16.48 -3.07 8.86
N ILE A 69 16.70 -3.35 10.15
CA ILE A 69 18.03 -3.38 10.77
C ILE A 69 18.88 -4.46 10.10
N LEU A 70 18.35 -5.67 9.95
CA LEU A 70 19.05 -6.79 9.32
C LEU A 70 19.39 -6.48 7.86
N GLY A 71 18.44 -5.95 7.08
CA GLY A 71 18.67 -5.56 5.70
C GLY A 71 19.76 -4.50 5.57
N THR A 72 19.71 -3.47 6.43
CA THR A 72 20.73 -2.41 6.46
C THR A 72 22.12 -2.97 6.80
N GLN A 73 22.22 -3.86 7.79
CA GLN A 73 23.48 -4.48 8.19
C GLN A 73 24.08 -5.34 7.06
N LEU A 74 23.23 -6.11 6.38
CA LEU A 74 23.66 -6.95 5.26
C LEU A 74 24.08 -6.13 4.03
N VAL A 75 23.39 -5.02 3.74
CA VAL A 75 23.82 -4.07 2.70
C VAL A 75 25.18 -3.47 3.05
N MET A 76 25.39 -3.01 4.27
CA MET A 76 26.67 -2.47 4.72
C MET A 76 27.80 -3.52 4.66
N MET A 77 27.50 -4.78 4.98
CA MET A 77 28.44 -5.90 4.78
C MET A 77 28.71 -6.16 3.31
N SER A 78 27.73 -6.04 2.41
CA SER A 78 27.96 -6.23 0.97
C SER A 78 28.89 -5.18 0.34
N LEU A 79 28.96 -3.98 0.93
CA LEU A 79 29.88 -2.92 0.50
C LEU A 79 31.33 -3.19 0.91
N VAL A 80 31.52 -3.96 1.99
CA VAL A 80 32.83 -4.43 2.43
C VAL A 80 32.96 -5.86 1.91
N ASP A 81 33.43 -6.02 0.67
CA ASP A 81 33.44 -7.31 -0.04
C ASP A 81 34.82 -8.00 -0.08
N PRO A 82 35.38 -8.48 1.04
CA PRO A 82 36.69 -9.14 1.05
C PRO A 82 36.64 -10.54 0.42
N LEU A 83 35.45 -11.11 0.19
CA LEU A 83 35.24 -12.49 -0.28
C LEU A 83 34.60 -12.59 -1.67
N GLY A 84 34.24 -11.47 -2.32
CA GLY A 84 33.55 -11.47 -3.62
C GLY A 84 32.08 -11.90 -3.54
N LEU A 85 31.47 -11.88 -2.35
CA LEU A 85 30.12 -12.36 -2.06
C LEU A 85 29.10 -11.22 -1.94
N GLY A 86 29.53 -9.96 -2.08
CA GLY A 86 28.68 -8.79 -1.87
C GLY A 86 27.40 -8.82 -2.71
N SER A 87 27.50 -9.21 -3.99
CA SER A 87 26.35 -9.34 -4.89
C SER A 87 25.34 -10.39 -4.42
N PHE A 88 25.81 -11.54 -3.93
CA PHE A 88 24.92 -12.61 -3.45
C PHE A 88 24.18 -12.21 -2.18
N ILE A 89 24.87 -11.53 -1.25
CA ILE A 89 24.26 -11.01 -0.01
C ILE A 89 23.22 -9.95 -0.35
N PHE A 90 23.55 -9.04 -1.27
CA PHE A 90 22.64 -7.99 -1.72
C PHE A 90 21.35 -8.59 -2.33
N ASP A 91 21.47 -9.55 -3.24
CA ASP A 91 20.32 -10.21 -3.86
C ASP A 91 19.41 -10.90 -2.84
N GLN A 92 20.00 -11.53 -1.81
CA GLN A 92 19.23 -12.17 -0.73
C GLN A 92 18.49 -11.14 0.12
N VAL A 93 19.11 -10.00 0.43
CA VAL A 93 18.45 -8.91 1.16
C VAL A 93 17.29 -8.35 0.36
N VAL A 94 17.51 -8.05 -0.92
CA VAL A 94 16.47 -7.51 -1.81
C VAL A 94 15.31 -8.49 -1.94
N SER A 95 15.58 -9.79 -2.09
CA SER A 95 14.56 -10.83 -2.14
C SER A 95 13.74 -10.91 -0.85
N GLN A 96 14.41 -10.86 0.32
CA GLN A 96 13.72 -10.93 1.62
C GLN A 96 12.93 -9.67 1.93
N MET A 97 13.45 -8.49 1.59
CA MET A 97 12.72 -7.23 1.72
C MET A 97 11.54 -7.16 0.75
N GLY A 98 11.69 -7.72 -0.45
CA GLY A 98 10.62 -7.79 -1.45
C GLY A 98 9.36 -8.51 -0.95
N LYS A 99 9.50 -9.51 -0.08
CA LYS A 99 8.36 -10.22 0.52
C LYS A 99 7.50 -9.34 1.42
N TYR A 100 8.12 -8.38 2.11
CA TYR A 100 7.38 -7.43 2.95
C TYR A 100 6.70 -6.34 2.11
N MET A 101 7.20 -6.08 0.91
CA MET A 101 6.55 -5.17 -0.05
C MET A 101 5.30 -5.78 -0.69
N THR A 102 5.17 -7.11 -0.67
CA THR A 102 3.98 -7.86 -1.14
C THR A 102 3.17 -8.47 0.00
N ALA A 103 3.43 -8.05 1.23
CA ALA A 103 2.68 -8.56 2.38
C ALA A 103 1.28 -7.95 2.39
N SER A 104 0.27 -8.80 2.56
CA SER A 104 -1.13 -8.39 2.69
C SER A 104 -1.47 -8.08 4.14
N TYR A 105 -2.39 -7.15 4.35
CA TYR A 105 -2.89 -6.84 5.68
C TYR A 105 -3.77 -7.97 6.24
N SER A 106 -3.91 -8.00 7.57
CA SER A 106 -4.82 -8.92 8.24
C SER A 106 -6.27 -8.46 8.07
N ARG A 107 -7.23 -9.39 8.12
CA ARG A 107 -8.67 -9.06 8.10
C ARG A 107 -9.09 -8.07 9.20
N ALA A 108 -8.40 -8.09 10.34
CA ALA A 108 -8.65 -7.14 11.42
C ALA A 108 -8.17 -5.73 11.04
N HIS A 109 -6.99 -5.61 10.42
CA HIS A 109 -6.47 -4.34 9.93
C HIS A 109 -7.38 -3.72 8.86
N GLU A 110 -7.88 -4.53 7.93
CA GLU A 110 -8.81 -4.07 6.90
C GLU A 110 -10.11 -3.55 7.53
N HIS A 111 -10.69 -4.27 8.49
CA HIS A 111 -11.91 -3.83 9.18
C HIS A 111 -11.71 -2.51 9.94
N GLU A 112 -10.59 -2.35 10.64
CA GLU A 112 -10.26 -1.10 11.33
C GLU A 112 -10.00 0.05 10.34
N ALA A 113 -9.35 -0.25 9.20
CA ALA A 113 -9.08 0.73 8.15
C ALA A 113 -10.37 1.20 7.45
N ASP A 114 -11.33 0.30 7.22
CA ASP A 114 -12.65 0.61 6.66
C ASP A 114 -13.47 1.48 7.61
N GLU A 115 -13.51 1.16 8.90
CA GLU A 115 -14.26 1.94 9.90
C GLU A 115 -13.74 3.38 9.99
N LEU A 116 -12.41 3.53 10.10
CA LEU A 116 -11.79 4.84 10.13
C LEU A 116 -11.87 5.55 8.76
N GLY A 117 -11.80 4.80 7.66
CA GLY A 117 -11.87 5.33 6.30
C GLY A 117 -13.23 5.97 6.03
N LEU A 118 -14.31 5.32 6.46
CA LEU A 118 -15.67 5.87 6.42
C LEU A 118 -15.77 7.16 7.25
N LEU A 119 -15.20 7.18 8.45
CA LEU A 119 -15.19 8.36 9.31
C LEU A 119 -14.41 9.53 8.67
N LEU A 120 -13.20 9.29 8.15
CA LEU A 120 -12.38 10.31 7.50
C LEU A 120 -13.06 10.88 6.25
N THR A 121 -13.62 10.00 5.43
CA THR A 121 -14.31 10.36 4.18
C THR A 121 -15.57 11.18 4.47
N SER A 122 -16.36 10.79 5.48
CA SER A 122 -17.52 11.57 5.92
C SER A 122 -17.15 12.93 6.53
N MET A 123 -16.08 13.01 7.32
CA MET A 123 -15.57 14.28 7.86
C MET A 123 -15.07 15.22 6.75
N ALA A 124 -14.57 14.66 5.65
CA ALA A 124 -14.17 15.40 4.45
C ALA A 124 -15.35 15.79 3.53
N CYS A 125 -16.60 15.51 3.95
CA CYS A 125 -17.83 15.84 3.23
C CYS A 125 -18.04 15.11 1.89
N PHE A 126 -17.47 13.91 1.73
CA PHE A 126 -17.78 13.02 0.62
C PHE A 126 -18.97 12.11 0.94
N ASP A 127 -19.67 11.64 -0.11
CA ASP A 127 -20.78 10.70 0.04
C ASP A 127 -20.23 9.28 0.27
N ILE A 128 -20.26 8.83 1.53
CA ILE A 128 -19.79 7.50 1.91
C ILE A 128 -20.62 6.36 1.29
N ALA A 129 -21.91 6.59 0.98
CA ALA A 129 -22.76 5.58 0.36
C ALA A 129 -22.42 5.41 -1.12
N ALA A 130 -22.15 6.52 -1.82
CA ALA A 130 -21.63 6.49 -3.18
C ALA A 130 -20.21 5.89 -3.22
N GLY A 131 -19.34 6.29 -2.28
CA GLY A 131 -17.97 5.80 -2.20
C GLY A 131 -17.87 4.30 -1.95
N ALA A 132 -18.77 3.72 -1.15
CA ALA A 132 -18.79 2.28 -0.87
C ALA A 132 -19.05 1.42 -2.11
N LEU A 133 -19.63 1.99 -3.19
CA LEU A 133 -19.86 1.29 -4.46
C LEU A 133 -18.56 0.92 -5.19
N VAL A 134 -17.42 1.51 -4.80
CA VAL A 134 -16.11 1.23 -5.38
C VAL A 134 -15.74 -0.26 -5.31
N HIS A 135 -16.16 -0.97 -4.27
CA HIS A 135 -15.93 -2.41 -4.11
C HIS A 135 -16.51 -3.20 -5.28
N GLY A 136 -17.74 -2.86 -5.71
CA GLY A 136 -18.35 -3.51 -6.86
C GLY A 136 -17.59 -3.25 -8.16
N LYS A 137 -17.00 -2.06 -8.33
CA LYS A 137 -16.16 -1.75 -9.51
C LYS A 137 -14.84 -2.53 -9.47
N LEU A 138 -14.22 -2.66 -8.30
CA LEU A 138 -13.01 -3.45 -8.09
C LEU A 138 -13.27 -4.94 -8.37
N ASP A 139 -14.37 -5.49 -7.85
CA ASP A 139 -14.81 -6.87 -8.09
C ASP A 139 -15.09 -7.14 -9.58
N HIS A 140 -15.69 -6.18 -10.28
CA HIS A 140 -15.91 -6.31 -11.72
C HIS A 140 -14.60 -6.24 -12.51
N ALA A 141 -13.66 -5.39 -12.09
CA ALA A 141 -12.37 -5.25 -12.76
C ALA A 141 -11.44 -6.46 -12.55
N SER A 142 -11.64 -7.21 -11.46
CA SER A 142 -10.87 -8.40 -11.11
C SER A 142 -11.36 -9.69 -11.78
N GLY A 143 -12.38 -9.63 -12.64
CA GLY A 143 -13.06 -10.78 -13.28
C GLY A 143 -12.16 -11.82 -13.97
N HIS A 144 -11.53 -12.70 -13.17
CA HIS A 144 -10.52 -13.75 -13.47
C HIS A 144 -9.02 -13.36 -13.40
N ARG A 145 -8.69 -12.12 -13.01
CA ARG A 145 -7.34 -11.72 -12.61
C ARG A 145 -7.45 -10.90 -11.33
N GLU A 146 -6.99 -11.50 -10.25
CA GLU A 146 -6.69 -10.82 -8.98
C GLU A 146 -6.00 -9.47 -9.27
N THR A 147 -6.60 -8.38 -8.77
CA THR A 147 -6.02 -7.04 -8.88
C THR A 147 -5.06 -6.84 -7.72
N GLN A 148 -3.97 -6.10 -7.90
CA GLN A 148 -3.02 -5.91 -6.80
C GLN A 148 -3.66 -5.27 -5.56
N LEU A 149 -4.71 -4.46 -5.73
CA LEU A 149 -5.46 -3.86 -4.63
C LEU A 149 -6.22 -4.93 -3.82
N THR A 150 -6.93 -5.86 -4.49
CA THR A 150 -7.60 -6.99 -3.80
C THR A 150 -6.62 -7.98 -3.18
N ASP A 151 -5.39 -8.05 -3.70
CA ASP A 151 -4.36 -8.98 -3.19
C ASP A 151 -3.70 -8.43 -1.92
N SER A 152 -3.49 -7.11 -1.84
CA SER A 152 -2.99 -6.46 -0.63
C SER A 152 -4.07 -6.27 0.43
N HIS A 153 -5.34 -6.14 0.02
CA HIS A 153 -6.52 -5.87 0.87
C HIS A 153 -7.55 -7.01 0.80
N PRO A 154 -7.41 -8.06 1.63
CA PRO A 154 -8.33 -9.17 1.64
C PRO A 154 -9.65 -8.84 2.37
N SER A 155 -10.77 -9.08 1.70
CA SER A 155 -12.13 -9.04 2.27
C SER A 155 -12.48 -10.25 3.14
#